data_AF-A0A428IZ06-F1
#
_entry.id   AF-A0A428IZ06-F1
#
_cell.length_a   1.000
_cell.length_b   1.000
_cell.length_c   1.000
_cell.angle_alpha   90.00
_cell.angle_beta   90.00
_cell.angle_gamma   90.00
#
_symmetry.space_group_name_H-M   'P 1'
#
loop_
_entity.id
_entity.type
_entity.pdbx_description
1 polymer ?
#
loop_
_entity_poly.entity_id
_entity_poly.type
_entity_poly.pdbx_seq_one_letter_code
_entity_poly.pdbx_strand_id
1 'polypeptide(L)'
;MKRIIEVFTAGCPLCNPVVELVKSTACSSCDIITHNLAGTEAGNPALRRARLLGVQTLPAVAVNGALLPCCQGDGITKEALEAAGIGKAMPATEPA
;
A
#
# COMPACT_ATOMS: atom_id res chain seq x y z
N MET A 1 -17.40 -2.03 -7.27
CA MET A 1 -16.40 -0.94 -7.15
C MET A 1 -15.01 -1.56 -7.08
N LYS A 2 -14.02 -0.99 -7.76
CA LYS A 2 -12.63 -1.48 -7.66
C LYS A 2 -11.93 -0.83 -6.48
N ARG A 3 -11.06 -1.59 -5.80
CA ARG A 3 -10.27 -1.12 -4.66
C ARG A 3 -8.92 -0.63 -5.16
N ILE A 4 -8.62 0.65 -4.97
CA ILE A 4 -7.32 1.21 -5.39
C ILE A 4 -6.31 0.93 -4.29
N ILE A 5 -5.22 0.26 -4.63
CA ILE A 5 -4.11 -0.08 -3.74
C ILE A 5 -2.88 0.67 -4.22
N GLU A 6 -2.41 1.63 -3.44
CA GLU A 6 -1.23 2.42 -3.74
C GLU A 6 -0.05 1.90 -2.90
N VAL A 7 1.04 1.47 -3.55
CA VAL A 7 2.23 0.92 -2.89
C VAL A 7 3.39 1.89 -3.06
N PHE A 8 3.83 2.50 -1.97
CA PHE A 8 4.97 3.41 -1.92
C PHE A 8 6.24 2.63 -1.60
N THR A 9 7.22 2.70 -2.50
CA THR A 9 8.52 2.02 -2.37
C THR A 9 9.65 2.98 -2.73
N ALA A 10 10.87 2.70 -2.30
CA ALA A 10 12.08 3.44 -2.70
C ALA A 10 13.02 2.61 -3.60
N GLY A 11 12.50 1.56 -4.27
CA GLY A 11 13.33 0.69 -5.10
C GLY A 11 14.38 -0.10 -4.31
N CYS A 12 14.22 -0.20 -2.99
CA CYS A 12 15.11 -0.96 -2.13
C CYS A 12 14.86 -2.47 -2.34
N PRO A 13 15.89 -3.33 -2.47
CA PRO A 13 15.69 -4.77 -2.67
C PRO A 13 14.92 -5.44 -1.52
N LEU A 14 14.97 -4.85 -0.32
CA LEU A 14 14.16 -5.27 0.83
C LEU A 14 12.65 -5.01 0.66
N CYS A 15 12.26 -4.08 -0.22
CA CYS A 15 10.87 -3.75 -0.49
C CYS A 15 10.22 -4.66 -1.54
N ASN A 16 11.00 -5.30 -2.41
CA ASN A 16 10.49 -6.20 -3.45
C ASN A 16 9.55 -7.31 -2.94
N PRO A 17 9.89 -8.08 -1.89
CA PRO A 17 9.00 -9.14 -1.41
C PRO A 17 7.64 -8.61 -0.94
N VAL A 18 7.59 -7.39 -0.40
CA VAL A 18 6.34 -6.75 0.03
C VAL A 18 5.48 -6.36 -1.18
N VAL A 19 6.08 -5.79 -2.23
CA VAL A 19 5.34 -5.43 -3.46
C VAL A 19 4.75 -6.67 -4.13
N GLU A 20 5.55 -7.75 -4.21
CA GLU A 20 5.11 -9.04 -4.75
C GLU A 20 3.98 -9.64 -3.91
N LEU A 21 4.07 -9.57 -2.58
CA LEU A 21 3.03 -10.03 -1.67
C LEU A 21 1.71 -9.27 -1.90
N VAL A 22 1.75 -7.94 -2.03
CA VAL A 22 0.57 -7.13 -2.33
C VAL A 22 -0.04 -7.53 -3.68
N LYS A 23 0.78 -7.71 -4.71
CA LYS A 23 0.32 -8.15 -6.04
C LYS A 23 -0.30 -9.54 -6.01
N SER A 24 0.31 -10.48 -5.31
CA SER A 24 -0.19 -11.84 -5.20
C SER A 24 -1.45 -11.93 -4.35
N THR A 25 -1.63 -11.01 -3.40
CA THR A 25 -2.82 -10.95 -2.54
C THR A 25 -3.94 -10.19 -3.22
N ALA A 26 -3.64 -9.28 -4.16
CA ALA A 26 -4.65 -8.47 -4.83
C ALA A 26 -5.67 -9.32 -5.59
N CYS A 27 -6.93 -8.94 -5.45
CA CYS A 27 -8.08 -9.54 -6.09
C CYS A 27 -8.28 -9.03 -7.53
N SER A 28 -9.07 -9.72 -8.36
CA SER A 28 -9.39 -9.23 -9.72
C SER A 28 -10.11 -7.86 -9.77
N SER A 29 -10.62 -7.40 -8.63
CA SER A 29 -11.24 -6.07 -8.47
C SER A 29 -10.30 -5.05 -7.79
N CYS A 30 -9.04 -5.39 -7.60
CA CYS A 30 -8.04 -4.57 -6.92
C CYS A 30 -7.11 -3.94 -7.97
N ASP A 31 -7.01 -2.61 -7.99
CA ASP A 31 -6.19 -1.84 -8.93
C ASP A 31 -4.92 -1.39 -8.21
N ILE A 32 -3.75 -1.91 -8.61
CA ILE A 32 -2.49 -1.69 -7.89
C ILE A 32 -1.66 -0.61 -8.59
N ILE A 33 -1.32 0.44 -7.86
CA ILE A 33 -0.50 1.55 -8.31
C ILE A 33 0.80 1.53 -7.50
N THR A 34 1.93 1.34 -8.16
CA THR A 34 3.24 1.37 -7.49
C THR A 34 3.89 2.74 -7.66
N HIS A 35 4.19 3.39 -6.54
CA HIS A 35 4.79 4.72 -6.45
C HIS A 35 6.25 4.58 -6.01
N ASN A 36 7.19 4.89 -6.91
CA ASN A 36 8.61 4.87 -6.60
C ASN A 36 9.09 6.25 -6.11
N LEU A 37 9.56 6.29 -4.86
CA LEU A 37 10.10 7.46 -4.17
C LEU A 37 11.62 7.59 -4.29
N ALA A 38 12.30 6.64 -4.95
CA ALA A 38 13.75 6.71 -5.20
C ALA A 38 14.15 7.92 -6.05
N GLY A 39 13.23 8.45 -6.86
CA GLY A 39 13.46 9.63 -7.68
C GLY A 39 13.36 10.92 -6.86
N THR A 40 14.49 11.62 -6.73
CA THR A 40 14.62 12.93 -6.06
C THR A 40 14.21 14.11 -6.95
N GLU A 41 13.47 13.87 -8.03
CA GLU A 41 12.98 14.92 -8.91
C GLU A 41 12.13 15.91 -8.11
N ALA A 42 12.49 17.20 -8.15
CA ALA A 42 11.83 18.29 -7.44
C ALA A 42 10.40 18.48 -7.99
N GLY A 43 9.47 17.65 -7.53
CA GLY A 43 8.11 17.58 -8.08
C GLY A 43 7.54 16.18 -8.19
N ASN A 44 8.25 15.14 -7.75
CA ASN A 44 7.77 13.76 -7.86
C ASN A 44 6.34 13.62 -7.27
N PRO A 45 5.32 13.35 -8.10
CA PRO A 45 3.93 13.28 -7.64
C PRO A 45 3.74 12.16 -6.62
N ALA A 46 4.54 11.08 -6.71
CA ALA A 46 4.55 10.00 -5.72
C ALA A 46 4.97 10.51 -4.33
N LEU A 47 5.97 11.38 -4.26
CA LEU A 47 6.46 11.94 -3.00
C LEU A 47 5.44 12.92 -2.39
N ARG A 48 4.78 13.74 -3.21
CA ARG A 48 3.66 14.58 -2.74
C ARG A 48 2.51 13.73 -2.21
N ARG A 49 2.12 12.69 -2.96
CA ARG A 49 1.06 11.74 -2.56
C ARG A 49 1.41 11.06 -1.24
N ALA A 50 2.63 10.54 -1.10
CA ALA A 50 3.12 9.91 0.11
C ALA A 50 3.06 10.85 1.32
N ARG A 51 3.53 12.10 1.17
CA ARG A 51 3.45 13.13 2.22
C ARG A 51 2.02 13.50 2.58
N LEU A 52 1.13 13.61 1.59
CA LEU A 52 -0.28 13.94 1.80
C LEU A 52 -1.01 12.85 2.61
N LEU A 53 -0.60 11.59 2.43
CA LEU A 53 -1.10 10.44 3.16
C LEU A 53 -0.39 10.21 4.51
N GLY A 54 0.66 10.98 4.82
CA GLY A 54 1.44 10.82 6.05
C GLY A 54 2.39 9.61 6.05
N VAL A 55 2.83 9.14 4.89
CA VAL A 55 3.87 8.09 4.79
C VAL A 55 5.15 8.56 5.48
N GLN A 56 5.59 7.83 6.51
CA GLN A 56 6.85 8.11 7.22
C GLN A 56 7.89 7.00 7.04
N THR A 57 7.47 5.78 6.72
CA THR A 57 8.34 4.61 6.54
C THR A 57 8.09 3.96 5.19
N LEU A 58 9.10 3.27 4.64
CA LEU A 58 8.96 2.49 3.41
C LEU A 58 9.40 1.04 3.65
N PRO A 59 8.74 0.06 2.99
CA PRO A 59 7.59 0.22 2.07
C PRO A 59 6.29 0.59 2.80
N ALA A 60 5.42 1.37 2.14
CA ALA A 60 4.11 1.74 2.66
C ALA A 60 2.98 1.42 1.68
N VAL A 61 1.78 1.12 2.19
CA VAL A 61 0.62 0.77 1.38
C VAL A 61 -0.56 1.63 1.80
N ALA A 62 -1.30 2.16 0.83
CA ALA A 62 -2.55 2.85 1.03
C ALA A 62 -3.66 2.18 0.24
N VAL A 63 -4.86 2.16 0.79
CA VAL A 63 -6.05 1.54 0.19
C VAL A 63 -7.15 2.59 0.10
N ASN A 64 -7.67 2.85 -1.11
CA ASN A 64 -8.64 3.91 -1.38
C ASN A 64 -8.23 5.28 -0.82
N GLY A 65 -6.93 5.60 -0.87
CA GLY A 65 -6.40 6.86 -0.35
C GLY A 65 -6.27 6.92 1.18
N ALA A 66 -6.37 5.80 1.89
CA ALA A 66 -6.10 5.71 3.33
C ALA A 66 -4.83 4.88 3.58
N LEU A 67 -3.86 5.43 4.30
CA LEU A 67 -2.63 4.73 4.67
C LEU A 67 -2.92 3.58 5.64
N LEU A 68 -2.27 2.43 5.46
CA LEU A 68 -2.43 1.31 6.39
C LEU A 68 -1.65 1.52 7.70
N PRO A 69 -2.19 1.09 8.85
CA PRO A 69 -1.54 1.23 10.15
C PRO A 69 -0.24 0.42 10.24
N CYS A 70 -0.06 -0.62 9.43
CA CYS A 70 1.19 -1.38 9.34
C CYS A 70 2.39 -0.51 8.90
N CYS A 71 2.13 0.65 8.30
CA CYS A 71 3.14 1.61 7.85
C CYS A 71 3.53 2.64 8.92
N GLN A 72 3.20 2.38 10.20
CA GLN A 72 3.58 3.23 11.34
C GLN A 72 4.66 2.61 12.26
N GLY A 73 5.12 1.38 12.02
CA GLY A 73 6.23 0.83 12.82
C GLY A 73 6.52 -0.68 12.68
N ASP A 74 5.50 -1.51 12.43
CA ASP A 74 5.63 -2.99 12.50
C ASP A 74 5.97 -3.69 11.17
N GLY A 75 6.07 -2.93 10.08
CA GLY A 75 6.31 -3.50 8.75
C GLY A 75 5.06 -4.14 8.14
N ILE A 76 5.15 -4.50 6.86
CA ILE A 76 4.01 -4.98 6.08
C ILE A 76 3.98 -6.51 6.08
N THR A 77 2.99 -7.09 6.76
CA THR A 77 2.70 -8.53 6.76
C THR A 77 1.48 -8.85 5.91
N LYS A 78 1.33 -10.14 5.55
CA LYS A 78 0.16 -10.60 4.77
C LYS A 78 -1.13 -10.35 5.56
N GLU A 79 -1.13 -10.64 6.85
CA GLU A 79 -2.29 -10.44 7.72
C GLU A 79 -2.74 -8.98 7.76
N ALA A 80 -1.80 -8.03 7.78
CA ALA A 80 -2.12 -6.60 7.73
C ALA A 80 -2.74 -6.18 6.39
N LEU A 81 -2.26 -6.74 5.28
CA LEU A 81 -2.86 -6.52 3.95
C LEU A 81 -4.26 -7.11 3.87
N GLU A 82 -4.48 -8.30 4.42
CA GLU A 82 -5.80 -8.93 4.49
C GLU A 82 -6.76 -8.21 5.44
N ALA A 83 -6.27 -7.67 6.56
CA ALA A 83 -7.05 -6.82 7.48
C ALA A 83 -7.45 -5.50 6.82
N ALA A 84 -6.61 -4.97 5.94
CA ALA A 84 -6.93 -3.88 5.03
C ALA A 84 -7.88 -4.28 3.89
N GLY A 85 -8.25 -5.55 3.83
CA GLY A 85 -9.11 -6.17 2.82
C GLY A 85 -8.52 -6.21 1.41
N ILE A 86 -7.19 -6.17 1.30
CA ILE A 86 -6.50 -6.58 0.07
C ILE A 86 -6.67 -8.10 -0.03
N GLY A 87 -7.20 -8.58 -1.16
CA GLY A 87 -7.42 -10.01 -1.41
C GLY A 87 -8.67 -10.63 -0.80
N LYS A 88 -9.34 -9.94 0.12
CA LYS A 88 -10.69 -10.33 0.54
C LYS A 88 -11.72 -9.70 -0.40
N ALA A 89 -12.59 -10.53 -0.97
CA ALA A 89 -13.89 -10.06 -1.42
C ALA A 89 -14.53 -9.33 -0.23
N MET A 90 -15.15 -8.15 -0.47
CA MET A 90 -15.72 -7.31 0.60
C MET A 90 -16.28 -8.16 1.74
N PRO A 91 -15.75 -8.09 2.97
CA PRO A 91 -16.53 -8.58 4.09
C PRO A 91 -17.73 -7.63 4.21
N ALA A 92 -18.91 -8.11 3.83
CA ALA A 92 -20.14 -7.64 4.42
C ALA A 92 -20.13 -8.12 5.87
N THR A 93 -19.52 -7.36 6.79
CA THR A 93 -19.77 -7.48 8.23
C THR A 93 -19.05 -6.36 9.00
N GLU A 94 -19.83 -5.30 9.19
CA GLU A 94 -20.08 -4.52 10.41
C GLU A 94 -19.22 -4.81 11.67
N PRO A 95 -18.93 -3.77 12.49
CA PRO A 95 -18.21 -3.88 13.75
C PRO A 95 -19.08 -4.48 14.87
N ALA A 96 -18.43 -5.05 15.89
CA ALA A 96 -19.03 -5.33 17.20
C ALA A 96 -18.22 -4.61 18.28
#